data_AF-A0A0W0Z0K8-F1
#
_entry.id   AF-A0A0W0Z0K8-F1
#
_cell.length_a   1.000
_cell.length_b   1.000
_cell.length_c   1.000
_cell.angle_alpha   90.00
_cell.angle_beta   90.00
_cell.angle_gamma   90.00
#
_symmetry.space_group_name_H-M   'P 1'
#
loop_
_entity.id
_entity.type
_entity.pdbx_description
1 polymer ?
#
loop_
_entity_poly.entity_id
_entity_poly.type
_entity_poly.pdbx_seq_one_letter_code
_entity_poly.pdbx_strand_id
1 'polypeptide(L)'
;MSTFSDEMEYYEKYQADKIKLHKESLLSSNIPYNNLLNYAAEAVAAAEILNETVQYLEAENANLKTALASNQFPQYQEVITKNTVAAFQLNATEVATELNAHQKNKSTQNGKKGGETKRQNDSEKKQAAKILVKEYWDKWQAKKELYKTQIEFALDMLEKHPVLTNPDTIQNWCREWKKNQNT
;
A
#
# COMPACT_ATOMS: atom_id res chain seq x y z
N MET A 1 15.27 -8.07 -41.60
CA MET A 1 13.90 -7.86 -41.10
C MET A 1 14.00 -7.76 -39.60
N SER A 2 13.56 -6.65 -39.00
CA SER A 2 13.51 -6.50 -37.53
C SER A 2 12.56 -7.55 -36.99
N THR A 3 12.94 -8.27 -35.94
CA THR A 3 12.05 -9.25 -35.32
C THR A 3 11.07 -8.52 -34.39
N PHE A 4 9.88 -9.08 -34.18
CA PHE A 4 8.91 -8.57 -33.20
C PHE A 4 9.54 -8.42 -31.80
N SER A 5 10.55 -9.22 -31.48
CA SER A 5 11.34 -9.11 -30.24
C SER A 5 12.12 -7.79 -30.16
N ASP A 6 12.75 -7.37 -31.25
CA ASP A 6 13.54 -6.14 -31.31
C ASP A 6 12.64 -4.89 -31.18
N GLU A 7 11.41 -4.95 -31.72
CA GLU A 7 10.42 -3.86 -31.60
C GLU A 7 9.85 -3.74 -30.18
N MET A 8 9.65 -4.86 -29.48
CA MET A 8 9.22 -4.86 -28.08
C MET A 8 10.29 -4.28 -27.16
N GLU A 9 11.54 -4.72 -27.32
CA GLU A 9 12.66 -4.22 -26.51
C GLU A 9 12.87 -2.71 -26.72
N TYR A 10 12.71 -2.23 -27.96
CA TYR A 10 12.70 -0.81 -28.28
C TYR A 10 11.55 -0.06 -27.57
N TYR A 11 10.34 -0.62 -27.56
CA TYR A 11 9.18 0.00 -26.91
C TYR A 11 9.34 0.08 -25.39
N GLU A 12 9.83 -0.98 -24.75
CA GLU A 12 10.09 -1.01 -23.31
C GLU A 12 11.13 0.03 -22.91
N LYS A 13 12.23 0.12 -23.67
CA LYS A 13 13.26 1.13 -23.46
C LYS A 13 12.71 2.56 -23.62
N TYR A 14 11.91 2.79 -24.66
CA TYR A 14 11.27 4.08 -24.90
C TYR A 14 10.34 4.48 -23.74
N GLN A 15 9.56 3.55 -23.19
CA GLN A 15 8.70 3.82 -22.04
C GLN A 15 9.52 4.15 -20.79
N ALA A 16 10.60 3.41 -20.54
CA ALA A 16 11.50 3.67 -19.41
C ALA A 16 12.14 5.06 -19.49
N ASP A 17 12.63 5.45 -20.67
CA ASP A 17 13.22 6.78 -20.90
C ASP A 17 12.19 7.90 -20.74
N LYS A 18 10.96 7.69 -21.24
CA LYS A 18 9.85 8.65 -21.06
C LYS A 18 9.50 8.84 -19.58
N ILE A 19 9.42 7.76 -18.80
CA ILE A 19 9.16 7.82 -17.35
C ILE A 19 10.27 8.59 -16.64
N LYS A 20 11.53 8.31 -17.00
CA LYS A 20 12.69 9.01 -16.44
C LYS A 20 12.62 10.52 -16.71
N LEU A 21 12.35 10.90 -17.95
CA LEU A 21 12.26 12.30 -18.37
C LEU A 21 11.10 13.03 -17.66
N HIS A 22 9.97 12.35 -17.49
CA HIS A 22 8.83 12.90 -16.75
C HIS A 22 9.15 13.10 -15.25
N LYS A 23 9.87 12.14 -14.64
CA LYS A 23 10.34 12.25 -13.25
C LYS A 23 11.31 13.41 -13.07
N GLU A 24 12.26 13.58 -13.98
CA GLU A 24 13.22 14.69 -13.96
C GLU A 24 12.51 16.04 -14.15
N SER A 25 11.52 16.11 -15.05
CA SER A 25 10.67 17.29 -15.22
C SER A 25 9.86 17.64 -13.98
N LEU A 26 9.29 16.65 -13.28
CA LEU A 26 8.53 16.89 -12.05
C LEU A 26 9.44 17.40 -10.91
N LEU A 27 10.66 16.86 -10.82
CA LEU A 27 11.65 17.30 -9.84
C LEU A 27 12.18 18.72 -10.12
N SER A 28 12.29 19.12 -11.39
CA SER A 28 12.73 20.47 -11.77
C SER A 28 11.64 21.54 -11.63
N SER A 29 10.37 21.14 -11.63
CA SER A 29 9.22 22.06 -11.62
C SER A 29 8.96 22.74 -10.27
N ASN A 30 9.68 22.38 -9.21
CA ASN A 30 9.55 22.92 -7.84
C ASN A 30 8.07 23.00 -7.36
N ILE A 31 7.26 22.02 -7.76
CA ILE A 31 5.82 21.99 -7.47
C ILE A 31 5.65 21.62 -5.99
N PRO A 32 4.85 22.38 -5.22
CA PRO A 32 4.53 22.01 -3.84
C PRO A 32 3.93 20.60 -3.76
N TYR A 33 4.35 19.82 -2.77
CA TYR A 33 3.93 18.42 -2.61
C TYR A 33 2.39 18.23 -2.62
N ASN A 34 1.64 19.17 -2.03
CA ASN A 34 0.18 19.13 -2.04
C ASN A 34 -0.43 19.27 -3.44
N ASN A 35 0.21 20.04 -4.33
CA ASN A 35 -0.24 20.18 -5.72
C ASN A 35 0.08 18.91 -6.52
N LEU A 36 1.23 18.26 -6.26
CA LEU A 36 1.55 16.95 -6.85
C LEU A 36 0.53 15.87 -6.46
N LEU A 37 0.08 15.87 -5.20
CA LEU A 37 -0.98 14.96 -4.74
C LEU A 37 -2.31 15.22 -5.47
N ASN A 38 -2.69 16.48 -5.65
CA ASN A 38 -3.91 16.84 -6.36
C ASN A 38 -3.84 16.44 -7.84
N TYR A 39 -2.74 16.74 -8.54
CA TYR A 39 -2.55 16.33 -9.93
C TYR A 39 -2.53 14.81 -10.09
N ALA A 40 -1.92 14.08 -9.14
CA ALA A 40 -1.96 12.63 -9.16
C ALA A 40 -3.39 12.09 -8.99
N ALA A 41 -4.18 12.68 -8.09
CA ALA A 41 -5.58 12.29 -7.90
C ALA A 41 -6.44 12.60 -9.15
N GLU A 42 -6.27 13.76 -9.76
CA GLU A 42 -6.95 14.13 -11.01
C GLU A 42 -6.56 13.20 -12.17
N ALA A 43 -5.28 12.85 -12.30
CA ALA A 43 -4.81 11.93 -13.32
C ALA A 43 -5.39 10.51 -13.13
N VAL A 44 -5.51 10.04 -11.88
CA VAL A 44 -6.16 8.76 -11.58
C VAL A 44 -7.64 8.79 -11.95
N ALA A 45 -8.38 9.84 -11.56
CA ALA A 45 -9.80 9.97 -11.91
C ALA A 45 -10.01 10.04 -13.43
N ALA A 46 -9.15 10.77 -14.15
CA ALA A 46 -9.20 10.82 -15.61
C ALA A 46 -8.93 9.46 -16.26
N ALA A 47 -7.99 8.68 -15.72
CA ALA A 47 -7.71 7.33 -16.19
C ALA A 47 -8.89 6.37 -15.95
N GLU A 48 -9.57 6.49 -14.81
CA GLU A 48 -10.78 5.71 -14.50
C GLU A 48 -11.91 6.02 -15.51
N ILE A 49 -12.19 7.30 -15.75
CA ILE A 49 -13.21 7.74 -16.74
C ILE A 49 -12.88 7.22 -18.14
N LEU A 50 -11.61 7.30 -18.55
CA LEU A 50 -11.18 6.80 -19.86
C LEU A 50 -11.38 5.30 -19.98
N ASN A 51 -11.04 4.54 -18.93
CA ASN A 51 -11.22 3.09 -18.90
C ASN A 51 -12.70 2.70 -19.01
N GLU A 52 -13.59 3.36 -18.25
CA GLU A 52 -15.04 3.14 -18.34
C GLU A 52 -15.56 3.45 -19.76
N THR A 53 -15.06 4.51 -20.38
CA THR A 53 -15.44 4.90 -21.74
C THR A 53 -15.02 3.85 -22.77
N VAL A 54 -13.81 3.30 -22.65
CA VAL A 54 -13.32 2.22 -23.54
C VAL A 54 -14.20 0.97 -23.41
N GLN A 55 -14.52 0.55 -22.18
CA GLN A 55 -15.40 -0.60 -21.94
C GLN A 55 -16.80 -0.41 -22.55
N TYR A 56 -17.36 0.80 -22.45
CA TYR A 56 -18.63 1.14 -23.09
C TYR A 56 -18.57 0.99 -24.61
N LEU A 57 -17.54 1.54 -25.26
CA LEU A 57 -17.37 1.48 -26.71
C LEU A 57 -17.13 0.05 -27.21
N GLU A 58 -16.44 -0.79 -26.45
CA GLU A 58 -16.26 -2.20 -26.78
C GLU A 58 -17.58 -2.97 -26.73
N ALA A 59 -18.41 -2.72 -25.71
CA ALA A 59 -19.74 -3.32 -25.59
C ALA A 59 -20.67 -2.86 -26.73
N GLU A 60 -20.66 -1.57 -27.08
CA GLU A 60 -21.44 -1.05 -28.20
C GLU A 60 -20.98 -1.65 -29.55
N ASN A 61 -19.67 -1.75 -29.78
CA ASN A 61 -19.13 -2.40 -30.97
C ASN A 61 -19.52 -3.89 -31.06
N ALA A 62 -19.54 -4.61 -29.94
CA ALA A 62 -20.01 -6.00 -29.90
C ALA A 62 -21.49 -6.09 -30.28
N ASN A 63 -22.33 -5.19 -29.75
CA ASN A 63 -23.75 -5.12 -30.08
C ASN A 63 -23.98 -4.81 -31.57
N LEU A 64 -23.23 -3.85 -32.15
CA LEU A 64 -23.31 -3.50 -33.57
C LEU A 64 -22.89 -4.67 -34.48
N LYS A 65 -21.84 -5.40 -34.12
CA LYS A 65 -21.41 -6.61 -34.84
C LYS A 65 -22.49 -7.69 -34.83
N THR A 66 -23.15 -7.90 -33.68
CA THR A 66 -24.26 -8.85 -33.55
C THR A 66 -25.48 -8.43 -34.37
N ALA A 67 -25.82 -7.14 -34.37
CA ALA A 67 -26.93 -6.60 -35.18
C ALA A 67 -26.64 -6.73 -36.69
N LEU A 68 -25.41 -6.43 -37.12
CA LEU A 68 -24.99 -6.60 -38.50
C LEU A 68 -25.02 -8.07 -38.95
N ALA A 69 -24.50 -8.98 -38.12
CA ALA A 69 -24.52 -10.41 -38.40
C ALA A 69 -25.96 -10.95 -38.49
N SER A 70 -26.86 -10.48 -37.61
CA SER A 70 -28.27 -10.85 -37.63
C SER A 70 -28.98 -10.38 -38.91
N ASN A 71 -28.67 -9.17 -39.39
CA ASN A 71 -29.23 -8.64 -40.64
C ASN A 71 -28.69 -9.34 -41.89
N GLN A 72 -27.41 -9.72 -41.93
CA GLN A 72 -26.81 -10.42 -43.07
C GLN A 72 -27.20 -11.91 -43.14
N PHE A 73 -27.48 -12.53 -41.99
CA PHE A 73 -27.63 -13.99 -41.86
C PHE A 73 -28.83 -14.37 -40.98
N PRO A 74 -30.07 -14.00 -41.37
CA PRO A 74 -31.26 -14.19 -40.54
C PRO A 74 -31.55 -15.66 -40.20
N GLN A 75 -31.18 -16.61 -41.06
CA GLN A 75 -31.33 -18.04 -40.81
C GLN A 75 -30.43 -18.57 -39.68
N TYR A 76 -29.40 -17.83 -39.28
CA TYR A 76 -28.47 -18.19 -38.20
C TYR A 76 -28.70 -17.39 -36.92
N GLN A 77 -29.75 -16.59 -36.85
CA GLN A 77 -29.99 -15.65 -35.75
C GLN A 77 -30.13 -16.33 -34.39
N GLU A 78 -30.72 -17.52 -34.32
CA GLU A 78 -30.82 -18.29 -33.08
C GLU A 78 -29.45 -18.76 -32.57
N VAL A 79 -28.56 -19.19 -33.48
CA VAL A 79 -27.21 -19.64 -33.15
C VAL A 79 -26.33 -18.45 -32.73
N ILE A 80 -26.43 -17.33 -33.45
CA ILE A 80 -25.76 -16.07 -33.11
C ILE A 80 -26.19 -15.62 -31.71
N THR A 81 -27.49 -15.65 -31.41
CA THR A 81 -28.02 -15.24 -30.10
C THR A 81 -27.49 -16.15 -28.98
N LYS A 82 -27.54 -17.47 -29.15
CA LYS A 82 -27.05 -18.43 -28.15
C LYS A 82 -25.54 -18.27 -27.88
N ASN A 83 -24.74 -18.13 -28.92
CA ASN A 83 -23.29 -17.93 -28.78
C ASN A 83 -22.96 -16.59 -28.11
N THR A 84 -23.69 -15.53 -28.44
CA THR A 84 -23.50 -14.20 -27.84
C THR A 84 -23.83 -14.24 -26.34
N VAL A 85 -24.96 -14.85 -25.96
CA VAL A 85 -25.33 -15.02 -24.54
C VAL A 85 -24.29 -15.85 -23.77
N ALA A 86 -23.81 -16.94 -24.37
CA ALA A 86 -22.76 -17.77 -23.76
C ALA A 86 -21.44 -17.02 -23.56
N ALA A 87 -21.03 -16.19 -24.53
CA ALA A 87 -19.84 -15.35 -24.44
C ALA A 87 -19.97 -14.29 -23.32
N PHE A 88 -21.14 -13.64 -23.21
CA PHE A 88 -21.39 -12.70 -22.11
C PHE A 88 -21.40 -13.37 -20.74
N GLN A 89 -21.93 -14.59 -20.63
CA GLN A 89 -21.92 -15.35 -19.37
C GLN A 89 -20.50 -15.76 -18.95
N LEU A 90 -19.67 -16.24 -19.88
CA LEU A 90 -18.26 -16.55 -19.63
C LEU A 90 -17.50 -15.32 -19.12
N ASN A 91 -17.61 -14.19 -19.83
CA ASN A 91 -16.96 -12.94 -19.43
C ASN A 91 -17.45 -12.41 -18.08
N ALA A 92 -18.76 -12.50 -17.79
CA ALA A 92 -19.29 -12.08 -16.50
C ALA A 92 -18.73 -12.91 -15.33
N THR A 93 -18.49 -14.21 -15.57
CA THR A 93 -17.93 -15.11 -14.56
C THR A 93 -16.47 -14.78 -14.29
N GLU A 94 -15.67 -14.53 -15.34
CA GLU A 94 -14.28 -14.10 -15.22
C GLU A 94 -14.16 -12.76 -14.49
N VAL A 95 -14.95 -11.75 -14.89
CA VAL A 95 -14.98 -10.43 -14.23
C VAL A 95 -15.34 -10.57 -12.73
N ALA A 96 -16.32 -11.41 -12.39
CA ALA A 96 -16.67 -11.65 -10.99
C ALA A 96 -15.52 -12.31 -10.20
N THR A 97 -14.78 -13.24 -10.81
CA THR A 97 -13.62 -13.86 -10.16
C THR A 97 -12.48 -12.86 -9.93
N GLU A 98 -12.19 -12.00 -10.89
CA GLU A 98 -11.16 -10.96 -10.77
C GLU A 98 -11.56 -9.89 -9.74
N LEU A 99 -12.82 -9.46 -9.73
CA LEU A 99 -13.34 -8.50 -8.75
C LEU A 99 -13.21 -9.04 -7.32
N ASN A 100 -13.58 -10.30 -7.10
CA ASN A 100 -13.45 -10.97 -5.82
C ASN A 100 -11.96 -11.08 -5.39
N ALA A 101 -11.06 -11.40 -6.33
CA ALA A 101 -9.63 -11.43 -6.07
C ALA A 101 -9.10 -10.02 -5.70
N HIS A 102 -9.52 -8.99 -6.43
CA HIS A 102 -9.14 -7.60 -6.17
C HIS A 102 -9.62 -7.13 -4.79
N GLN A 103 -10.88 -7.40 -4.44
CA GLN A 103 -11.44 -7.07 -3.12
C GLN A 103 -10.70 -7.78 -1.99
N LYS A 104 -10.39 -9.07 -2.15
CA LYS A 104 -9.60 -9.86 -1.19
C LYS A 104 -8.19 -9.29 -0.99
N ASN A 105 -7.54 -8.88 -2.08
CA ASN A 105 -6.22 -8.27 -2.05
C ASN A 105 -6.25 -6.91 -1.34
N LYS A 106 -7.26 -6.07 -1.64
CA LYS A 106 -7.45 -4.76 -0.99
C LYS A 106 -7.68 -4.90 0.52
N SER A 107 -8.49 -5.88 0.94
CA SER A 107 -8.70 -6.21 2.36
C SER A 107 -7.38 -6.63 3.04
N THR A 108 -6.59 -7.48 2.39
CA THR A 108 -5.29 -7.94 2.91
C THR A 108 -4.29 -6.80 3.03
N GLN A 109 -4.22 -5.91 2.03
CA GLN A 109 -3.35 -4.73 2.08
C GLN A 109 -3.77 -3.75 3.18
N ASN A 110 -5.06 -3.50 3.34
CA ASN A 110 -5.59 -2.65 4.41
C ASN A 110 -5.29 -3.22 5.80
N GLY A 111 -5.43 -4.53 5.98
CA GLY A 111 -5.07 -5.22 7.22
C GLY A 111 -3.58 -5.07 7.57
N LYS A 112 -2.70 -5.23 6.58
CA LYS A 112 -1.24 -5.02 6.75
C LYS A 112 -0.91 -3.57 7.12
N LYS A 113 -1.50 -2.59 6.42
CA LYS A 113 -1.28 -1.16 6.71
C LYS A 113 -1.77 -0.78 8.11
N GLY A 114 -2.97 -1.22 8.50
CA GLY A 114 -3.53 -0.93 9.83
C GLY A 114 -2.70 -1.53 10.97
N GLY A 115 -2.20 -2.76 10.79
CA GLY A 115 -1.29 -3.40 11.75
C GLY A 115 0.04 -2.66 11.91
N GLU A 116 0.63 -2.22 10.80
CA GLU A 116 1.92 -1.50 10.80
C GLU A 116 1.79 -0.12 11.44
N THR A 117 0.75 0.65 11.10
CA THR A 117 0.51 1.97 11.72
C THR A 117 0.27 1.87 13.23
N LYS A 118 -0.49 0.86 13.67
CA LYS A 118 -0.69 0.63 15.12
C LYS A 118 0.64 0.28 15.81
N ARG A 119 1.44 -0.59 15.19
CA ARG A 119 2.76 -0.97 15.71
C ARG A 119 3.72 0.21 15.80
N GLN A 120 3.76 1.08 14.79
CA GLN A 120 4.60 2.27 14.78
C GLN A 120 4.19 3.25 15.89
N ASN A 121 2.89 3.56 15.99
CA ASN A 121 2.37 4.46 17.03
C ASN A 121 2.64 3.91 18.46
N ASP A 122 2.45 2.61 18.68
CA ASP A 122 2.73 1.99 19.97
C ASP A 122 4.25 1.93 20.26
N SER A 123 5.07 1.74 19.23
CA SER A 123 6.53 1.76 19.34
C SER A 123 7.04 3.15 19.69
N GLU A 124 6.57 4.21 19.02
CA GLU A 124 6.98 5.59 19.29
C GLU A 124 6.73 6.02 20.73
N LYS A 125 5.53 5.72 21.27
CA LYS A 125 5.20 6.05 22.67
C LYS A 125 6.08 5.28 23.66
N LYS A 126 6.41 4.02 23.37
CA LYS A 126 7.32 3.21 24.19
C LYS A 126 8.77 3.67 24.09
N GLN A 127 9.23 4.10 22.92
CA GLN A 127 10.58 4.66 22.72
C GLN A 127 10.73 6.00 23.45
N ALA A 128 9.72 6.88 23.39
CA ALA A 128 9.71 8.12 24.16
C ALA A 128 9.80 7.83 25.67
N ALA A 129 9.03 6.85 26.17
CA ALA A 129 9.14 6.42 27.56
C ALA A 129 10.52 5.83 27.89
N LYS A 130 11.13 5.05 26.99
CA LYS A 130 12.49 4.50 27.17
C LYS A 130 13.53 5.60 27.36
N ILE A 131 13.42 6.71 26.62
CA ILE A 131 14.31 7.87 26.76
C ILE A 131 14.16 8.50 28.14
N LEU A 132 12.93 8.80 28.57
CA LEU A 132 12.67 9.40 29.88
C LEU A 132 13.14 8.50 31.02
N VAL A 133 12.85 7.20 30.95
CA VAL A 133 13.31 6.21 31.94
C VAL A 133 14.85 6.17 32.00
N LYS A 134 15.53 6.35 30.87
CA LYS A 134 16.99 6.43 30.84
C LYS A 134 17.53 7.65 31.60
N GLU A 135 16.87 8.81 31.49
CA GLU A 135 17.27 10.00 32.26
C GLU A 135 17.13 9.78 33.78
N TYR A 136 16.06 9.12 34.22
CA TYR A 136 15.89 8.72 35.63
C TYR A 136 16.92 7.69 36.06
N TRP A 137 17.23 6.74 35.19
CA TRP A 137 18.28 5.76 35.43
C TRP A 137 19.64 6.43 35.63
N ASP A 138 20.02 7.38 34.77
CA ASP A 138 21.30 8.08 34.86
C ASP A 138 21.40 8.91 36.15
N LYS A 139 20.30 9.58 36.55
CA LYS A 139 20.19 10.27 37.85
C LYS A 139 20.37 9.30 39.02
N TRP A 140 19.76 8.12 38.95
CA TRP A 140 19.92 7.09 39.96
C TRP A 140 21.34 6.51 40.00
N GLN A 141 21.98 6.28 38.86
CA GLN A 141 23.37 5.83 38.85
C GLN A 141 24.32 6.90 39.42
N ALA A 142 24.04 8.18 39.21
CA ALA A 142 24.77 9.29 39.84
C ALA A 142 24.51 9.38 41.36
N LYS A 143 23.30 9.07 41.82
CA LYS A 143 22.88 9.11 43.23
C LYS A 143 22.19 7.80 43.62
N LYS A 144 23.00 6.81 44.02
CA LYS A 144 22.53 5.44 44.32
C LYS A 144 21.57 5.34 45.51
N GLU A 145 21.39 6.40 46.28
CA GLU A 145 20.47 6.47 47.42
C GLU A 145 18.98 6.51 47.01
N LEU A 146 18.68 6.82 45.75
CA LEU A 146 17.28 6.98 45.29
C LEU A 146 16.48 5.67 45.25
N TYR A 147 17.11 4.55 44.88
CA TYR A 147 16.47 3.23 44.82
C TYR A 147 17.44 2.16 45.29
N LYS A 148 16.97 1.18 46.06
CA LYS A 148 17.82 0.09 46.57
C LYS A 148 18.01 -1.01 45.54
N THR A 149 17.00 -1.26 44.71
CA THR A 149 17.02 -2.35 43.72
C THR A 149 16.51 -1.90 42.35
N GLN A 150 16.88 -2.65 41.30
CA GLN A 150 16.35 -2.42 39.94
C GLN A 150 14.85 -2.66 39.84
N ILE A 151 14.31 -3.52 40.71
CA ILE A 151 12.88 -3.83 40.75
C ILE A 151 12.12 -2.63 41.34
N GLU A 152 12.59 -2.04 42.43
CA GLU A 152 12.02 -0.81 43.00
C GLU A 152 12.03 0.34 41.98
N PHE A 153 13.15 0.54 41.29
CA PHE A 153 13.24 1.51 40.20
C PHE A 153 12.23 1.20 39.08
N ALA A 154 12.12 -0.05 38.65
CA ALA A 154 11.20 -0.44 37.58
C ALA A 154 9.73 -0.22 37.95
N LEU A 155 9.34 -0.47 39.20
CA LEU A 155 7.98 -0.23 39.68
C LEU A 155 7.65 1.27 39.74
N ASP A 156 8.55 2.11 40.25
CA ASP A 156 8.34 3.57 40.28
C ASP A 156 8.28 4.16 38.86
N MET A 157 9.10 3.66 37.93
CA MET A 157 9.04 4.07 36.53
C MET A 157 7.77 3.60 35.82
N LEU A 158 7.20 2.46 36.22
CA LEU A 158 5.91 1.98 35.72
C LEU A 158 4.77 2.92 36.13
N GLU A 159 4.79 3.41 37.37
CA GLU A 159 3.80 4.38 37.88
C GLU A 159 3.90 5.73 37.16
N LYS A 160 5.12 6.20 36.87
CA LYS A 160 5.35 7.46 36.13
C LYS A 160 5.07 7.38 34.63
N HIS A 161 5.19 6.18 34.03
CA HIS A 161 5.05 5.97 32.60
C HIS A 161 4.00 4.89 32.30
N PRO A 162 2.70 5.21 32.37
CA PRO A 162 1.61 4.23 32.22
C PRO A 162 1.52 3.57 30.84
N VAL A 163 2.26 4.06 29.85
CA VAL A 163 2.45 3.38 28.54
C VAL A 163 3.25 2.08 28.67
N LEU A 164 4.01 1.92 29.75
CA LEU A 164 4.75 0.72 30.09
C LEU A 164 3.87 -0.14 30.99
N THR A 165 3.58 -1.37 30.55
CA THR A 165 2.66 -2.27 31.25
C THR A 165 3.35 -3.39 32.01
N ASN A 166 4.66 -3.60 31.76
CA ASN A 166 5.41 -4.68 32.38
C ASN A 166 6.74 -4.17 32.97
N PRO A 167 6.97 -4.31 34.29
CA PRO A 167 8.23 -3.91 34.94
C PRO A 167 9.45 -4.66 34.40
N ASP A 168 9.30 -5.87 33.85
CA ASP A 168 10.40 -6.63 33.25
C ASP A 168 11.02 -5.92 32.03
N THR A 169 10.20 -5.14 31.30
CA THR A 169 10.69 -4.36 30.16
C THR A 169 11.72 -3.34 30.61
N ILE A 170 11.46 -2.66 31.73
CA ILE A 170 12.35 -1.65 32.31
C ILE A 170 13.60 -2.32 32.88
N GLN A 171 13.45 -3.45 33.58
CA GLN A 171 14.60 -4.20 34.10
C GLN A 171 15.54 -4.67 32.99
N ASN A 172 15.03 -5.10 31.85
CA ASN A 172 15.84 -5.48 30.70
C ASN A 172 16.63 -4.28 30.14
N TRP A 173 16.02 -3.10 30.04
CA TRP A 173 16.74 -1.87 29.65
C TRP A 173 17.86 -1.53 30.64
N CYS A 174 17.60 -1.64 31.95
CA CYS A 174 18.61 -1.43 32.98
C CYS A 174 19.81 -2.38 32.82
N ARG A 175 19.57 -3.65 32.43
CA ARG A 175 20.63 -4.64 32.14
C ARG A 175 21.44 -4.25 30.91
N GLU A 176 20.77 -3.84 29.83
CA GLU A 176 21.41 -3.35 28.60
C GLU A 176 22.31 -2.14 28.87
N TRP A 177 21.79 -1.14 29.60
CA TRP A 177 22.55 0.07 29.90
C TRP A 177 23.75 -0.20 30.81
N LYS A 178 23.61 -1.08 31.81
CA LYS A 178 24.75 -1.53 32.61
C LYS A 178 25.83 -2.20 31.76
N LYS A 179 25.44 -3.06 30.81
CA LYS A 179 26.39 -3.74 29.93
C LYS A 179 27.19 -2.73 29.10
N ASN A 180 26.49 -1.74 28.53
CA ASN A 180 27.12 -0.71 27.70
C ASN A 180 28.02 0.27 28.48
N GLN A 181 27.84 0.41 29.80
CA GLN A 181 28.74 1.22 30.64
C GLN A 181 30.00 0.48 31.09
N ASN A 182 30.00 -0.85 31.02
CA ASN A 182 31.12 -1.71 31.42
C ASN A 182 31.98 -2.17 30.22
N THR A 183 31.75 -1.60 29.03
CA THR A 183 32.53 -1.86 27.81
C THR A 183 33.30 -0.60 27.44
#